data_AF-A0AAP0GEE6-F1
#
_entry.id   AF-A0AAP0GEE6-F1
#
_cell.length_a   1.000
_cell.length_b   1.000
_cell.length_c   1.000
_cell.angle_alpha   90.00
_cell.angle_beta   90.00
_cell.angle_gamma   90.00
#
_symmetry.space_group_name_H-M   'P 1'
#
loop_
_entity.id
_entity.type
_entity.pdbx_description
1 polymer ?
#
loop_
_entity_poly.entity_id
_entity_poly.type
_entity_poly.pdbx_seq_one_letter_code
_entity_poly.pdbx_strand_id
1 'polypeptide(L)'
;MIPSPWKLLNLFLLLVTSAAAAAAASAATAENSQSLPTLSSNGTTVFELLPKFGLPPGLLPNTVTSFSLTDNGDFEVNLSGKCYVNFEYLVYYESKITGVVRYGEISDLKGIQVRRFLVWFDVESIKVDLPLSKYIYFDVGWITKKLSIEQFTTVHSCQKGLTENMIEQVVDLYLIRLSF
;
A
#
# COMPACT_ATOMS: atom_id res chain seq x y z
N MET A 1 -29.86 -55.51 0.28
CA MET A 1 -30.41 -54.18 0.66
C MET A 1 -29.55 -53.66 1.80
N ILE A 2 -28.69 -52.68 1.50
CA ILE A 2 -27.68 -52.11 2.42
C ILE A 2 -28.28 -50.79 2.96
N PRO A 3 -28.55 -50.66 4.28
CA PRO A 3 -28.94 -49.37 4.84
C PRO A 3 -27.71 -48.48 5.12
N SER A 4 -27.87 -47.17 4.92
CA SER A 4 -26.83 -46.16 4.90
C SER A 4 -26.41 -45.62 6.29
N PRO A 5 -25.15 -45.19 6.49
CA PRO A 5 -24.54 -44.97 7.81
C PRO A 5 -24.46 -43.49 8.22
N TRP A 6 -25.54 -42.72 8.08
CA TRP A 6 -25.51 -41.26 8.34
C TRP A 6 -26.43 -40.82 9.47
N LYS A 7 -26.86 -41.75 10.31
CA LYS A 7 -27.51 -41.47 11.59
C LYS A 7 -26.74 -42.25 12.65
N LEU A 8 -26.46 -41.62 13.78
CA LEU A 8 -25.69 -42.11 14.95
C LEU A 8 -24.24 -41.63 15.05
N LEU A 9 -24.03 -40.31 15.15
CA LEU A 9 -23.05 -39.80 16.11
C LEU A 9 -23.58 -38.53 16.74
N ASN A 10 -24.45 -38.81 17.70
CA ASN A 10 -25.02 -37.89 18.66
C ASN A 10 -23.92 -37.49 19.67
N LEU A 11 -23.93 -36.23 20.10
CA LEU A 11 -23.84 -35.88 21.51
C LEU A 11 -22.59 -36.35 22.29
N PHE A 12 -21.50 -35.57 22.24
CA PHE A 12 -20.51 -35.57 23.34
C PHE A 12 -20.18 -34.13 23.76
N LEU A 13 -20.78 -33.77 24.89
CA LEU A 13 -20.31 -32.89 25.96
C LEU A 13 -20.07 -31.38 25.71
N LEU A 14 -21.03 -30.63 26.25
CA LEU A 14 -20.90 -29.35 26.93
C LEU A 14 -19.73 -29.28 27.94
N LEU A 15 -19.38 -28.03 28.27
CA LEU A 15 -18.67 -27.52 29.45
C LEU A 15 -17.15 -27.38 29.37
N VAL A 16 -16.69 -26.15 29.11
CA VAL A 16 -15.75 -25.50 30.04
C VAL A 16 -16.21 -24.06 30.29
N THR A 17 -16.79 -23.84 31.46
CA THR A 17 -16.97 -22.54 32.11
C THR A 17 -15.78 -22.27 33.02
N SER A 18 -15.17 -21.09 32.90
CA SER A 18 -14.49 -20.38 33.99
C SER A 18 -14.10 -19.01 33.46
N ALA A 19 -14.01 -17.92 34.18
CA ALA A 19 -14.46 -17.44 35.48
C ALA A 19 -14.05 -15.95 35.48
N ALA A 20 -14.65 -15.17 36.36
CA ALA A 20 -14.66 -13.71 36.31
C ALA A 20 -13.34 -13.00 36.69
N ALA A 21 -13.39 -11.69 36.46
CA ALA A 21 -12.72 -10.59 37.16
C ALA A 21 -11.36 -10.10 36.62
N ALA A 22 -11.33 -8.85 36.15
CA ALA A 22 -10.86 -7.71 36.95
C ALA A 22 -10.84 -6.44 36.09
N ALA A 23 -11.32 -5.34 36.68
CA ALA A 23 -11.18 -3.99 36.16
C ALA A 23 -9.73 -3.50 36.28
N ALA A 24 -9.27 -2.73 35.30
CA ALA A 24 -8.31 -1.65 35.52
C ALA A 24 -8.45 -0.62 34.39
N ALA A 25 -8.97 0.55 34.74
CA ALA A 25 -8.81 1.76 33.97
C ALA A 25 -7.40 2.32 34.21
N SER A 26 -6.74 2.77 33.16
CA SER A 26 -5.66 3.75 33.27
C SER A 26 -5.63 4.61 32.01
N ALA A 27 -6.00 5.89 32.18
CA ALA A 27 -5.71 6.96 31.26
C ALA A 27 -4.22 7.32 31.35
N ALA A 28 -3.57 7.52 30.20
CA ALA A 28 -2.33 8.31 30.09
C ALA A 28 -2.13 8.77 28.63
N THR A 29 -2.58 10.00 28.39
CA THR A 29 -1.89 11.10 27.68
C THR A 29 -0.91 10.80 26.54
N ALA A 30 -1.25 11.39 25.40
CA ALA A 30 -0.49 12.39 24.63
C ALA A 30 0.95 12.12 24.19
N GLU A 31 1.12 12.30 22.87
CA GLU A 31 2.25 12.93 22.18
C GLU A 31 3.67 12.50 22.59
N ASN A 32 4.31 11.76 21.68
CA ASN A 32 5.64 12.20 21.28
C ASN A 32 5.68 12.38 19.76
N SER A 33 5.56 13.65 19.39
CA SER A 33 5.87 14.20 18.09
C SER A 33 7.29 13.81 17.64
N GLN A 34 7.43 13.67 16.32
CA GLN A 34 8.68 13.78 15.56
C GLN A 34 9.75 12.71 15.84
N SER A 35 9.85 11.76 14.92
CA SER A 35 11.11 11.64 14.20
C SER A 35 10.80 11.39 12.73
N LEU A 36 10.85 12.49 11.99
CA LEU A 36 11.00 12.49 10.55
C LEU A 36 12.49 12.15 10.31
N PRO A 37 12.88 10.95 9.80
CA PRO A 37 14.22 10.77 9.30
C PRO A 37 14.25 11.36 7.88
N THR A 38 14.10 12.67 7.77
CA THR A 38 14.47 13.39 6.56
C THR A 38 15.91 13.81 6.71
N LEU A 39 16.79 12.91 6.34
CA LEU A 39 18.03 13.37 5.77
C LEU A 39 18.42 12.44 4.65
N SER A 40 18.10 12.86 3.43
CA SER A 40 18.96 12.55 2.30
C SER A 40 19.41 13.83 1.61
N SER A 41 20.63 13.73 1.10
CA SER A 41 21.42 14.67 0.31
C SER A 41 20.88 16.11 0.30
N ASN A 42 21.53 17.01 1.05
CA ASN A 42 21.22 18.44 1.13
C ASN A 42 19.94 18.90 1.87
N GLY A 43 19.25 18.02 2.59
CA GLY A 43 18.11 18.43 3.45
C GLY A 43 16.78 18.62 2.71
N THR A 44 16.72 18.26 1.42
CA THR A 44 15.46 18.16 0.66
C THR A 44 14.88 16.76 0.84
N THR A 45 13.57 16.65 1.01
CA THR A 45 12.88 15.35 1.13
C THR A 45 12.46 14.81 -0.24
N VAL A 46 12.23 13.50 -0.39
CA VAL A 46 11.72 12.94 -1.67
C VAL A 46 10.34 13.54 -2.03
N PHE A 47 9.54 13.86 -1.02
CA PHE A 47 8.22 14.46 -1.18
C PHE A 47 8.29 15.91 -1.71
N GLU A 48 9.40 16.60 -1.47
CA GLU A 48 9.70 17.92 -2.04
C GLU A 48 10.41 17.85 -3.39
N LEU A 49 11.07 16.72 -3.68
CA LEU A 49 11.73 16.46 -4.95
C LEU A 49 10.72 16.18 -6.06
N LEU A 50 9.71 15.33 -5.81
CA LEU A 50 8.72 14.92 -6.81
C LEU A 50 8.01 16.12 -7.49
N PRO A 51 7.55 17.15 -6.76
CA PRO A 51 6.94 18.33 -7.38
C PRO A 51 7.87 19.09 -8.34
N LYS A 52 9.18 19.07 -8.12
CA LYS A 52 10.17 19.71 -9.02
C LYS A 52 10.21 19.01 -10.39
N PHE A 53 9.88 17.73 -10.43
CA PHE A 53 9.70 16.94 -11.65
C PHE A 53 8.24 16.93 -12.13
N GLY A 54 7.36 17.79 -11.60
CA GLY A 54 5.96 17.82 -12.01
C GLY A 54 5.14 16.61 -11.54
N LEU A 55 5.65 15.85 -10.55
CA LEU A 55 4.96 14.68 -9.98
C LEU A 55 4.35 15.06 -8.62
N PRO A 56 3.21 14.45 -8.25
CA PRO A 56 2.56 14.76 -7.00
C PRO A 56 3.40 14.29 -5.79
N PRO A 57 3.42 15.06 -4.68
CA PRO A 57 4.27 14.75 -3.53
C PRO A 57 3.86 13.47 -2.80
N GLY A 58 2.59 13.07 -2.88
CA GLY A 58 2.03 11.89 -2.22
C GLY A 58 2.14 10.59 -3.02
N LEU A 59 3.00 10.54 -4.05
CA LEU A 59 3.19 9.34 -4.86
C LEU A 59 3.82 8.17 -4.08
N LEU A 60 4.62 8.51 -3.06
CA LEU A 60 5.33 7.57 -2.20
C LEU A 60 4.73 7.58 -0.78
N PRO A 61 4.77 6.46 -0.04
CA PRO A 61 4.27 6.39 1.32
C PRO A 61 5.16 7.17 2.30
N ASN A 62 4.64 7.51 3.47
CA ASN A 62 5.39 8.20 4.53
C ASN A 62 6.52 7.36 5.18
N THR A 63 6.65 6.08 4.81
CA THR A 63 7.65 5.15 5.34
C THR A 63 9.02 5.27 4.67
N VAL A 64 9.20 6.26 3.79
CA VAL A 64 10.50 6.57 3.18
C VAL A 64 11.53 6.91 4.26
N THR A 65 12.66 6.20 4.22
CA THR A 65 13.79 6.36 5.15
C THR A 65 14.96 7.08 4.49
N SER A 66 15.16 6.86 3.19
CA SER A 66 16.20 7.54 2.41
C SER A 66 15.85 7.50 0.93
N PHE A 67 16.45 8.40 0.17
CA PHE A 67 16.41 8.38 -1.29
C PHE A 67 17.75 8.81 -1.87
N SER A 68 18.03 8.47 -3.12
CA SER A 68 19.14 9.01 -3.89
C SER A 68 18.66 9.36 -5.29
N LEU A 69 19.30 10.35 -5.91
CA LEU A 69 19.03 10.78 -7.27
C LEU A 69 20.37 11.09 -7.94
N THR A 70 20.60 10.55 -9.13
CA THR A 70 21.74 10.87 -9.98
C THR A 70 21.40 11.98 -10.97
N ASP A 71 22.42 12.62 -11.55
CA ASP A 71 22.23 13.66 -12.58
C ASP A 71 21.53 13.13 -13.84
N ASN A 72 21.58 11.82 -14.08
CA ASN A 72 20.92 11.18 -15.22
C ASN A 72 19.42 10.93 -14.98
N GLY A 73 18.94 11.18 -13.77
CA GLY A 73 17.55 10.94 -13.36
C GLY A 73 17.33 9.57 -12.70
N ASP A 74 18.36 8.74 -12.55
CA ASP A 74 18.21 7.47 -11.81
C ASP A 74 17.92 7.78 -10.35
N PHE A 75 16.78 7.34 -9.85
CA PHE A 75 16.39 7.53 -8.46
C PHE A 75 16.17 6.19 -7.76
N GLU A 76 16.55 6.15 -6.49
CA GLU A 76 16.33 5.03 -5.60
C GLU A 76 15.68 5.53 -4.32
N VAL A 77 14.67 4.84 -3.83
CA VAL A 77 13.97 5.15 -2.58
C VAL A 77 13.94 3.90 -1.71
N ASN A 78 14.34 4.05 -0.45
CA ASN A 78 14.30 2.98 0.54
C ASN A 78 13.24 3.27 1.59
N LEU A 79 12.33 2.33 1.79
CA LEU A 79 11.29 2.34 2.82
C LEU A 79 11.77 1.57 4.06
N SER A 80 11.16 1.83 5.21
CA SER A 80 11.41 1.06 6.44
C SER A 80 10.97 -0.40 6.34
N GLY A 81 10.15 -0.74 5.34
CA GLY A 81 9.72 -2.07 4.99
C GLY A 81 8.71 -2.04 3.85
N LYS A 82 8.22 -3.23 3.48
CA LYS A 82 7.11 -3.41 2.54
C LYS A 82 5.89 -2.61 3.00
N CYS A 83 5.17 -2.01 2.06
CA CYS A 83 4.05 -1.15 2.40
C CYS A 83 2.84 -1.32 1.47
N TYR A 84 1.64 -1.25 2.04
CA TYR A 84 0.40 -1.21 1.29
C TYR A 84 -0.31 0.12 1.51
N VAL A 85 -0.75 0.73 0.43
CA VAL A 85 -1.55 1.96 0.44
C VAL A 85 -2.82 1.71 -0.36
N ASN A 86 -3.97 2.05 0.22
CA ASN A 86 -5.25 1.93 -0.44
C ASN A 86 -5.65 3.28 -1.04
N PHE A 87 -5.56 3.37 -2.37
CA PHE A 87 -6.11 4.48 -3.15
C PHE A 87 -7.48 4.03 -3.68
N GLU A 88 -7.82 4.36 -4.92
CA GLU A 88 -8.92 3.68 -5.64
C GLU A 88 -8.65 2.18 -5.82
N TYR A 89 -7.37 1.78 -5.86
CA TYR A 89 -6.93 0.39 -5.84
C TYR A 89 -5.83 0.22 -4.80
N LEU A 90 -5.61 -1.03 -4.40
CA LEU A 90 -4.51 -1.39 -3.50
C LEU A 90 -3.17 -1.34 -4.24
N VAL A 91 -2.26 -0.52 -3.74
CA VAL A 91 -0.89 -0.38 -4.24
C VAL A 91 0.06 -0.95 -3.20
N TYR A 92 0.94 -1.83 -3.67
CA TYR A 92 2.02 -2.40 -2.90
C TYR A 92 3.33 -1.72 -3.30
N TYR A 93 4.12 -1.39 -2.28
CA TYR A 93 5.45 -0.85 -2.39
C TYR A 93 6.41 -1.83 -1.72
N GLU A 94 7.45 -2.21 -2.45
CA GLU A 94 8.56 -2.96 -1.93
C GLU A 94 9.46 -2.05 -1.07
N SER A 95 10.30 -2.65 -0.21
CA SER A 95 11.22 -1.89 0.65
C SER A 95 12.21 -1.03 -0.14
N LYS A 96 12.49 -1.38 -1.40
CA LYS A 96 13.36 -0.63 -2.30
C LYS A 96 12.63 -0.37 -3.61
N ILE A 97 12.61 0.88 -4.03
CA ILE A 97 11.96 1.35 -5.26
C ILE A 97 13.04 2.01 -6.11
N THR A 98 13.08 1.68 -7.40
CA THR A 98 14.05 2.24 -8.34
C THR A 98 13.36 2.66 -9.62
N GLY A 99 13.90 3.64 -10.32
CA GLY A 99 13.49 3.99 -11.68
C GLY A 99 14.26 5.21 -12.20
N VAL A 100 13.77 5.80 -13.28
CA VAL A 100 14.34 6.99 -13.91
C VAL A 100 13.29 8.10 -13.88
N VAL A 101 13.55 9.17 -13.12
CA VAL A 101 12.65 10.32 -13.04
C VAL A 101 12.95 11.33 -14.15
N ARG A 102 11.87 11.77 -14.81
CA ARG A 102 11.85 12.85 -15.78
C ARG A 102 10.70 13.79 -15.46
N TYR A 103 10.66 14.94 -16.12
CA TYR A 103 9.57 15.87 -15.91
C TYR A 103 8.24 15.24 -16.37
N GLY A 104 7.32 15.03 -15.41
CA GLY A 104 6.01 14.44 -15.60
C GLY A 104 5.96 12.91 -15.58
N GLU A 105 7.10 12.23 -15.37
CA GLU A 105 7.16 10.77 -15.52
C GLU A 105 8.25 10.12 -14.64
N ILE A 106 7.97 8.90 -14.18
CA ILE A 106 8.96 7.95 -13.69
C ILE A 106 8.89 6.71 -14.57
N SER A 107 9.96 6.41 -15.31
CA SER A 107 10.08 5.22 -16.15
C SER A 107 10.97 4.15 -15.52
N ASP A 108 11.02 2.96 -16.12
CA ASP A 108 11.82 1.81 -15.65
C ASP A 108 11.61 1.50 -14.17
N LEU A 109 10.37 1.70 -13.71
CA LEU A 109 10.00 1.63 -12.32
C LEU A 109 10.00 0.16 -11.85
N LYS A 110 10.56 -0.06 -10.66
CA LYS A 110 10.58 -1.35 -9.96
C LYS A 110 10.22 -1.15 -8.49
N GLY A 111 9.63 -2.18 -7.90
CA GLY A 111 9.24 -2.18 -6.49
C GLY A 111 7.86 -1.55 -6.23
N ILE A 112 7.04 -1.32 -7.26
CA ILE A 112 5.65 -0.87 -7.11
C ILE A 112 4.74 -1.81 -7.89
N GLN A 113 3.69 -2.30 -7.23
CA GLN A 113 2.70 -3.18 -7.82
C GLN A 113 1.28 -2.67 -7.53
N VAL A 114 0.38 -2.85 -8.48
CA VAL A 114 -1.04 -2.58 -8.30
C VAL A 114 -1.81 -3.89 -8.32
N ARG A 115 -2.79 -4.03 -7.42
CA ARG A 115 -3.66 -5.20 -7.41
C ARG A 115 -4.90 -4.95 -8.25
N ARG A 116 -5.25 -5.89 -9.13
CA ARG A 116 -6.55 -5.92 -9.80
C ARG A 116 -7.16 -7.30 -9.70
N PHE A 117 -8.39 -7.37 -9.21
CA PHE A 117 -9.05 -8.63 -8.85
C PHE A 117 -8.15 -9.42 -7.88
N LEU A 118 -7.49 -10.48 -8.35
CA LEU A 118 -6.60 -11.32 -7.54
C LEU A 118 -5.14 -11.31 -8.01
N VAL A 119 -4.80 -10.50 -9.03
CA VAL A 119 -3.47 -10.50 -9.63
C VAL A 119 -2.74 -9.20 -9.32
N TRP A 120 -1.46 -9.32 -8.96
CA TRP A 120 -0.53 -8.21 -8.81
C TRP A 120 0.15 -7.93 -10.15
N PHE A 121 0.22 -6.65 -10.51
CA PHE A 121 0.86 -6.18 -11.73
C PHE A 121 1.96 -5.19 -11.39
N ASP A 122 3.17 -5.45 -11.88
CA ASP A 122 4.29 -4.53 -11.76
C ASP A 122 4.00 -3.24 -12.54
N VAL A 123 4.24 -2.11 -11.89
CA VAL A 123 4.15 -0.79 -12.51
C VAL A 123 5.48 -0.48 -13.16
N GLU A 124 5.48 -0.37 -14.48
CA GLU A 124 6.67 -0.09 -15.29
C GLU A 124 6.93 1.41 -15.42
N SER A 125 5.88 2.23 -15.44
CA SER A 125 6.01 3.68 -15.40
C SER A 125 4.82 4.37 -14.76
N ILE A 126 5.05 5.58 -14.26
CA ILE A 126 4.02 6.48 -13.73
C ILE A 126 4.16 7.82 -14.43
N LYS A 127 3.07 8.32 -15.02
CA LYS A 127 3.05 9.58 -15.78
C LYS A 127 1.86 10.45 -15.41
N VAL A 128 2.01 11.76 -15.53
CA VAL A 128 0.92 12.73 -15.37
C VAL A 128 0.63 13.44 -16.69
N ASP A 129 -0.60 13.91 -16.87
CA ASP A 129 -0.93 14.79 -17.99
C ASP A 129 -0.20 16.14 -17.84
N LEU A 130 0.39 16.65 -18.93
CA LEU A 130 1.04 17.97 -18.98
C LEU A 130 0.26 18.93 -19.89
N PRO A 131 -0.11 20.15 -19.43
CA PRO A 131 0.05 20.66 -18.05
C PRO A 131 -0.82 19.89 -17.05
N LEU A 132 -0.37 19.83 -15.78
CA LEU A 132 -0.99 19.08 -14.68
C LEU A 132 -2.52 19.24 -14.68
N SER A 133 -3.23 18.22 -15.17
CA SER A 133 -4.67 18.30 -15.37
C SER A 133 -5.42 17.69 -14.19
N LYS A 134 -5.74 16.40 -14.27
CA LYS A 134 -6.63 15.71 -13.32
C LYS A 134 -6.21 14.29 -13.03
N TYR A 135 -5.32 13.73 -13.85
CA TYR A 135 -5.06 12.30 -13.82
C TYR A 135 -3.58 11.98 -13.77
N ILE A 136 -3.30 10.87 -13.09
CA ILE A 136 -2.04 10.17 -13.09
C ILE A 136 -2.28 8.76 -13.65
N TYR A 137 -1.30 8.25 -14.38
CA TYR A 137 -1.39 7.01 -15.10
C TYR A 137 -0.29 6.06 -14.64
N PHE A 138 -0.67 4.85 -14.26
CA PHE A 138 0.23 3.78 -13.87
C PHE A 138 0.23 2.75 -15.00
N ASP A 139 1.33 2.65 -15.73
CA ASP A 139 1.50 1.69 -16.81
C ASP A 139 2.02 0.37 -16.24
N VAL A 140 1.35 -0.72 -16.58
CA VAL A 140 1.72 -2.09 -16.19
C VAL A 140 2.04 -2.93 -17.44
N GLY A 141 2.72 -2.28 -18.41
CA GLY A 141 3.03 -2.81 -19.73
C GLY A 141 1.86 -2.77 -20.70
N TRP A 142 0.98 -3.77 -20.66
CA TRP A 142 -0.12 -3.94 -21.62
C TRP A 142 -1.42 -3.19 -21.24
N ILE A 143 -1.48 -2.67 -20.01
CA ILE A 143 -2.60 -1.87 -19.51
C ILE A 143 -2.06 -0.60 -18.86
N THR A 144 -2.79 0.50 -19.03
CA THR A 144 -2.65 1.72 -18.25
C THR A 144 -3.80 1.86 -17.25
N LYS A 145 -3.47 2.20 -16.00
CA LYS A 145 -4.44 2.55 -14.97
C LYS A 145 -4.51 4.06 -14.80
N LYS A 146 -5.73 4.59 -14.86
CA LYS A 146 -6.01 6.01 -14.70
C LYS A 146 -6.54 6.26 -13.30
N LEU A 147 -5.92 7.19 -12.59
CA LEU A 147 -6.29 7.58 -11.22
C LEU A 147 -6.42 9.09 -11.12
N SER A 148 -7.27 9.58 -10.22
CA SER A 148 -7.36 11.01 -9.93
C SER A 148 -6.08 11.48 -9.22
N ILE A 149 -5.50 12.58 -9.68
CA ILE A 149 -4.30 13.16 -9.08
C ILE A 149 -4.53 13.64 -7.65
N GLU A 150 -5.78 13.94 -7.29
CA GLU A 150 -6.18 14.38 -5.93
C GLU A 150 -5.78 13.36 -4.86
N GLN A 151 -5.83 12.07 -5.20
CA GLN A 151 -5.43 10.96 -4.33
C GLN A 151 -3.94 10.99 -3.98
N PHE A 152 -3.12 11.75 -4.70
CA PHE A 152 -1.66 11.81 -4.52
C PHE A 152 -1.20 13.19 -4.04
N THR A 153 -2.12 14.11 -3.74
CA THR A 153 -1.76 15.44 -3.24
C THR A 153 -1.19 15.42 -1.82
N THR A 154 -1.53 14.38 -1.04
CA THR A 154 -1.09 14.20 0.34
C THR A 154 -0.27 12.92 0.48
N VAL A 155 0.72 12.93 1.38
CA VAL A 155 1.54 11.74 1.65
C VAL A 155 0.71 10.75 2.47
N HIS A 156 0.60 9.52 1.98
CA HIS A 156 -0.22 8.48 2.58
C HIS A 156 0.58 7.66 3.60
N SER A 157 -0.10 7.29 4.69
CA SER A 157 0.48 6.37 5.67
C SER A 157 0.38 4.93 5.22
N CYS A 158 1.35 4.12 5.61
CA CYS A 158 1.28 2.68 5.38
C CYS A 158 0.12 2.04 6.13
N GLN A 159 -0.67 1.19 5.47
CA GLN A 159 -1.77 0.51 6.11
C GLN A 159 -1.24 -0.52 7.13
N LYS A 160 -1.64 -0.35 8.40
CA LYS A 160 -1.28 -1.25 9.49
C LYS A 160 -2.14 -2.51 9.45
N GLY A 161 -1.53 -3.67 9.69
CA GLY A 161 -2.25 -4.92 9.90
C GLY A 161 -2.72 -5.65 8.64
N LEU A 162 -2.32 -5.21 7.44
CA LEU A 162 -2.45 -6.04 6.24
C LEU A 162 -1.25 -6.98 6.15
N THR A 163 -1.49 -8.26 6.44
CA THR A 163 -0.61 -9.32 5.95
C THR A 163 -1.10 -9.77 4.58
N GLU A 164 -0.21 -10.29 3.74
CA GLU A 164 -0.54 -10.76 2.38
C GLU A 164 -1.76 -11.70 2.38
N ASN A 165 -1.80 -12.61 3.36
CA ASN A 165 -2.91 -13.54 3.62
C ASN A 165 -4.23 -12.84 4.00
N MET A 166 -4.18 -11.76 4.78
CA MET A 166 -5.36 -10.99 5.14
C MET A 166 -5.93 -10.24 3.94
N ILE A 167 -5.08 -9.78 3.01
CA ILE A 167 -5.55 -9.10 1.80
C ILE A 167 -6.27 -10.11 0.90
N GLU A 168 -5.75 -11.33 0.74
CA GLU A 168 -6.46 -12.39 0.02
C GLU A 168 -7.83 -12.69 0.63
N GLN A 169 -7.92 -12.84 1.96
CA GLN A 169 -9.20 -13.12 2.62
C GLN A 169 -10.21 -11.97 2.50
N VAL A 170 -9.78 -10.71 2.61
CA VAL A 170 -10.67 -9.55 2.44
C VAL A 170 -11.16 -9.43 1.00
N VAL A 171 -10.29 -9.71 0.02
CA VAL A 171 -10.68 -9.66 -1.39
C VAL A 171 -11.61 -10.81 -1.76
N ASP A 172 -11.37 -12.03 -1.27
CA ASP A 172 -12.30 -13.14 -1.43
C ASP A 172 -13.68 -12.78 -0.88
N LEU A 173 -13.75 -12.21 0.33
CA LEU A 173 -15.01 -11.74 0.91
C LEU A 173 -15.68 -10.64 0.07
N TYR A 174 -14.91 -9.73 -0.52
CA TYR A 174 -15.45 -8.67 -1.37
C TYR A 174 -15.98 -9.21 -2.72
N LEU A 175 -15.26 -10.15 -3.34
CA LEU A 175 -15.69 -10.83 -4.57
C LEU A 175 -16.93 -11.71 -4.33
N ILE A 176 -16.98 -12.42 -3.20
CA ILE A 176 -18.19 -13.15 -2.77
C ILE A 176 -19.36 -12.17 -2.66
N ARG A 177 -19.18 -11.03 -2.01
CA ARG A 177 -20.24 -10.03 -1.82
C ARG A 177 -20.74 -9.39 -3.13
N LEU A 178 -19.89 -9.29 -4.15
CA LEU A 178 -20.31 -8.83 -5.49
C LEU A 178 -21.05 -9.91 -6.30
N SER A 179 -21.07 -11.16 -5.82
CA SER A 179 -21.70 -12.31 -6.47
C SER A 179 -23.08 -12.67 -5.89
N PHE A 180 -23.58 -11.92 -4.90
CA PHE A 180 -24.88 -12.14 -4.23
C PHE A 180 -25.72 -10.86 -4.18
#